data_AF-A0AAP0NAG8-F1
#
_entry.id   AF-A0AAP0NAG8-F1
#
_cell.length_a   1.000
_cell.length_b   1.000
_cell.length_c   1.000
_cell.angle_alpha   90.00
_cell.angle_beta   90.00
_cell.angle_gamma   90.00
#
_symmetry.space_group_name_H-M   'P 1'
#
loop_
_entity.id
_entity.type
_entity.pdbx_description
1 polymer ?
#
loop_
_entity_poly.entity_id
_entity_poly.type
_entity_poly.pdbx_seq_one_letter_code
_entity_poly.pdbx_strand_id
1 'polypeptide(L)'
;MSTQAGGRESLGFTKLDQKNYLRSRRMSKLAYGEAGMKSTQLSESFNASLKNYLRSDHDLMQFLMHFERLLSNKRHKELEAEFALSQKQPKVLVPYKVLVQAGKIYTRDICEAFQVEYFKSVVLQVRCDVEDDENIIYMVCNDDGRGVVHVKRYKSNDHLSCSCRLFEMSGILCRHALKVFREVLLGGELPDQYILKRWTRDARSTDVHDMLARNTEANGKLEEADRYSMMMTGWRKLADRAAKYEDAYHCVIETQITLQAKLEAVIHAHLNRKVQETVTAHETAST
;
A
#
# COMPACT_ATOMS: atom_id res chain seq x y z
N MET A 1 -43.93 47.47 -12.02
CA MET A 1 -43.48 46.45 -12.98
C MET A 1 -41.99 46.25 -12.80
N SER A 2 -41.57 45.08 -12.32
CA SER A 2 -40.19 44.56 -12.46
C SER A 2 -40.25 43.09 -12.07
N THR A 3 -40.47 42.25 -13.06
CA THR A 3 -40.50 40.79 -12.97
C THR A 3 -39.14 40.22 -13.31
N GLN A 4 -38.68 39.32 -12.44
CA GLN A 4 -37.78 38.18 -12.69
C GLN A 4 -36.39 38.44 -13.31
N ALA A 5 -35.35 38.18 -12.51
CA ALA A 5 -34.11 37.59 -13.01
C ALA A 5 -33.53 36.68 -11.91
N GLY A 6 -33.70 35.37 -12.06
CA GLY A 6 -33.22 34.38 -11.09
C GLY A 6 -33.50 32.95 -11.53
N GLY A 7 -33.40 32.67 -12.83
CA GLY A 7 -33.50 31.33 -13.39
C GLY A 7 -32.22 30.54 -13.13
N ARG A 8 -32.35 29.22 -12.97
CA ARG A 8 -31.27 28.23 -12.79
C ARG A 8 -30.29 28.13 -13.98
N GLU A 9 -30.48 28.99 -14.98
CA GLU A 9 -29.78 29.04 -16.26
C GLU A 9 -28.54 29.96 -16.21
N SER A 10 -28.36 30.73 -15.14
CA SER A 10 -27.25 31.69 -15.01
C SER A 10 -26.00 31.15 -14.29
N LEU A 11 -26.00 29.90 -13.83
CA LEU A 11 -24.80 29.25 -13.29
C LEU A 11 -24.19 28.37 -14.39
N GLY A 12 -23.31 28.95 -15.18
CA GLY A 12 -22.54 28.28 -16.22
C GLY A 12 -21.64 27.19 -15.64
N PHE A 13 -22.20 26.01 -15.35
CA PHE A 13 -21.44 24.80 -15.13
C PHE A 13 -20.88 24.35 -16.47
N THR A 14 -19.66 24.77 -16.77
CA THR A 14 -19.00 24.33 -18.00
C THR A 14 -18.54 22.88 -17.87
N LYS A 15 -18.27 22.20 -19.00
CA LYS A 15 -17.62 20.87 -18.98
C LYS A 15 -16.27 20.90 -18.23
N LEU A 16 -15.62 22.07 -18.16
CA LEU A 16 -14.40 22.28 -17.38
C LEU A 16 -14.70 22.30 -15.88
N ASP A 17 -15.79 22.92 -15.44
CA ASP A 17 -16.22 22.91 -14.03
C ASP A 17 -16.62 21.52 -13.56
N GLN A 18 -17.27 20.73 -14.41
CA GLN A 18 -17.56 19.32 -14.11
C GLN A 18 -16.26 18.50 -13.99
N LYS A 19 -15.29 18.71 -14.90
CA LYS A 19 -13.96 18.08 -14.80
C LYS A 19 -13.19 18.54 -13.56
N ASN A 20 -13.27 19.82 -13.20
CA ASN A 20 -12.62 20.40 -12.03
C ASN A 20 -13.27 19.96 -10.72
N TYR A 21 -14.60 19.82 -10.69
CA TYR A 21 -15.34 19.26 -9.58
C TYR A 21 -15.03 17.77 -9.41
N LEU A 22 -15.03 16.99 -10.51
CA LEU A 22 -14.61 15.59 -10.48
C LEU A 22 -13.14 15.48 -10.05
N ARG A 23 -12.23 16.31 -10.55
CA ARG A 23 -10.82 16.37 -10.14
C ARG A 23 -10.68 16.72 -8.66
N SER A 24 -11.38 17.73 -8.17
CA SER A 24 -11.35 18.15 -6.76
C SER A 24 -11.95 17.08 -5.84
N ARG A 25 -13.01 16.41 -6.28
CA ARG A 25 -13.62 15.27 -5.57
C ARG A 25 -12.73 14.03 -5.59
N ARG A 26 -11.95 13.81 -6.67
CA ARG A 26 -10.88 12.79 -6.75
C ARG A 26 -9.74 13.13 -5.78
N MET A 27 -9.36 14.41 -5.69
CA MET A 27 -8.31 14.90 -4.79
C MET A 27 -8.69 14.85 -3.31
N SER A 28 -9.97 14.98 -2.95
CA SER A 28 -10.43 15.00 -1.55
C SER A 28 -10.53 13.60 -0.92
N LYS A 29 -10.58 12.52 -1.70
CA LYS A 29 -10.78 11.14 -1.20
C LYS A 29 -9.49 10.31 -1.06
N LEU A 30 -8.34 10.81 -1.53
CA LEU A 30 -7.06 10.10 -1.55
C LEU A 30 -6.23 10.38 -0.29
N ALA A 31 -6.67 9.87 0.86
CA ALA A 31 -6.01 10.08 2.16
C ALA A 31 -5.23 8.86 2.68
N TYR A 32 -4.70 8.00 1.80
CA TYR A 32 -4.03 6.75 2.21
C TYR A 32 -2.65 6.60 1.56
N GLY A 33 -1.60 6.66 2.39
CA GLY A 33 -0.20 6.31 2.09
C GLY A 33 0.55 7.26 1.13
N GLU A 34 1.91 7.15 1.09
CA GLU A 34 2.76 7.89 0.13
C GLU A 34 2.38 7.58 -1.34
N ALA A 35 1.82 6.40 -1.63
CA ALA A 35 1.29 6.05 -2.95
C ALA A 35 -0.06 6.73 -3.31
N GLY A 36 -0.70 7.42 -2.34
CA GLY A 36 -1.96 8.16 -2.52
C GLY A 36 -1.81 9.68 -2.48
N MET A 37 -0.60 10.21 -2.33
CA MET A 37 -0.35 11.66 -2.28
C MET A 37 -0.61 12.31 -3.66
N LYS A 38 -1.20 13.52 -3.67
CA LYS A 38 -1.38 14.31 -4.91
C LYS A 38 -0.02 14.59 -5.56
N SER A 39 0.08 14.58 -6.89
CA SER A 39 1.34 14.87 -7.60
C SER A 39 1.99 16.20 -7.18
N THR A 40 1.22 17.24 -6.83
CA THR A 40 1.75 18.51 -6.31
C THR A 40 2.26 18.39 -4.87
N GLN A 41 1.54 17.72 -3.98
CA GLN A 41 1.97 17.46 -2.60
C GLN A 41 3.19 16.53 -2.54
N LEU A 42 3.30 15.59 -3.49
CA LEU A 42 4.49 14.78 -3.70
C LEU A 42 5.68 15.67 -4.08
N SER A 43 5.53 16.56 -5.06
CA SER A 43 6.60 17.48 -5.45
C SER A 43 6.97 18.47 -4.35
N GLU A 44 6.01 18.98 -3.58
CA GLU A 44 6.26 19.91 -2.47
C GLU A 44 6.99 19.23 -1.30
N SER A 45 6.54 18.04 -0.89
CA SER A 45 7.19 17.23 0.14
C SER A 45 8.60 16.79 -0.28
N PHE A 46 8.74 16.37 -1.54
CA PHE A 46 10.03 16.00 -2.10
C PHE A 46 10.97 17.20 -2.17
N ASN A 47 10.52 18.33 -2.71
CA ASN A 47 11.31 19.56 -2.80
C ASN A 47 11.69 20.11 -1.42
N ALA A 48 10.80 20.02 -0.43
CA ALA A 48 11.10 20.40 0.95
C ALA A 48 12.17 19.49 1.57
N SER A 49 12.09 18.18 1.30
CA SER A 49 13.13 17.23 1.74
C SER A 49 14.46 17.52 1.04
N LEU A 50 14.42 17.80 -0.27
CA LEU A 50 15.57 18.11 -1.11
C LEU A 50 16.37 19.31 -0.59
N LYS A 51 15.68 20.36 -0.12
CA LYS A 51 16.32 21.56 0.44
C LYS A 51 17.23 21.28 1.64
N ASN A 52 16.97 20.22 2.42
CA ASN A 52 17.82 19.87 3.56
C ASN A 52 19.16 19.23 3.15
N TYR A 53 19.27 18.79 1.90
CA TYR A 53 20.43 18.08 1.36
C TYR A 53 21.17 18.87 0.29
N LEU A 54 20.64 20.03 -0.12
CA LEU A 54 21.22 20.89 -1.14
C LEU A 54 21.72 22.19 -0.56
N ARG A 55 22.93 22.57 -0.96
CA ARG A 55 23.49 23.90 -0.74
C ARG A 55 23.83 24.53 -2.09
N SER A 56 23.81 25.86 -2.14
CA SER A 56 24.06 26.63 -3.37
C SER A 56 25.49 26.51 -3.89
N ASP A 57 26.43 26.00 -3.08
CA ASP A 57 27.83 25.77 -3.40
C ASP A 57 28.13 24.33 -3.88
N HIS A 58 27.13 23.44 -3.98
CA HIS A 58 27.34 22.08 -4.47
C HIS A 58 27.57 22.05 -5.99
N ASP A 59 28.61 21.33 -6.41
CA ASP A 59 28.77 20.93 -7.81
C ASP A 59 27.78 19.81 -8.20
N LEU A 60 27.72 19.50 -9.49
CA LEU A 60 26.79 18.50 -10.03
C LEU A 60 27.00 17.10 -9.43
N MET A 61 28.25 16.73 -9.10
CA MET A 61 28.57 15.41 -8.57
C MET A 61 28.18 15.31 -7.10
N GLN A 62 28.43 16.37 -6.33
CA GLN A 62 27.96 16.51 -4.95
C GLN A 62 26.43 16.50 -4.88
N PHE A 63 25.75 17.17 -5.83
CA PHE A 63 24.30 17.10 -5.98
C PHE A 63 23.82 15.66 -6.15
N LEU A 64 24.39 14.90 -7.10
CA LEU A 64 23.97 13.52 -7.36
C LEU A 64 24.20 12.62 -6.15
N MET A 65 25.34 12.75 -5.48
CA MET A 65 25.65 11.99 -4.26
C MET A 65 24.67 12.30 -3.12
N HIS A 66 24.33 13.58 -2.89
CA HIS A 66 23.36 13.98 -1.87
C HIS A 66 21.93 13.58 -2.23
N PHE A 67 21.60 13.58 -3.53
CA PHE A 67 20.32 13.14 -4.05
C PHE A 67 20.12 11.64 -3.86
N GLU A 68 21.11 10.82 -4.21
CA GLU A 68 21.09 9.38 -3.95
C GLU A 68 20.94 9.10 -2.46
N ARG A 69 21.72 9.79 -1.61
CA ARG A 69 21.60 9.65 -0.15
C ARG A 69 20.21 10.01 0.38
N LEU A 70 19.56 11.04 -0.18
CA LEU A 70 18.19 11.39 0.15
C LEU A 70 17.21 10.28 -0.24
N LEU A 71 17.35 9.72 -1.45
CA LEU A 71 16.51 8.63 -1.93
C LEU A 71 16.67 7.39 -1.06
N SER A 72 17.90 7.02 -0.71
CA SER A 72 18.20 5.90 0.19
C SER A 72 17.57 6.10 1.57
N ASN A 73 17.69 7.30 2.16
CA ASN A 73 17.06 7.62 3.44
C ASN A 73 15.51 7.57 3.36
N LYS A 74 14.92 8.06 2.27
CA LYS A 74 13.47 7.98 2.03
C LYS A 74 13.00 6.54 1.94
N ARG A 75 13.69 5.69 1.15
CA ARG A 75 13.40 4.25 1.04
C ARG A 75 13.54 3.55 2.39
N HIS A 76 14.60 3.86 3.14
CA HIS A 76 14.82 3.30 4.47
C HIS A 76 13.70 3.65 5.46
N LYS A 77 13.27 4.92 5.49
CA LYS A 77 12.16 5.35 6.35
C LYS A 77 10.81 4.75 5.95
N GLU A 78 10.54 4.64 4.65
CA GLU A 78 9.34 3.93 4.14
C GLU A 78 9.35 2.48 4.64
N LEU A 79 10.50 1.84 4.57
CA LEU A 79 10.70 0.46 5.00
C LEU A 79 10.56 0.28 6.52
N GLU A 80 11.16 1.14 7.33
CA GLU A 80 10.99 1.11 8.79
C GLU A 80 9.52 1.29 9.18
N ALA A 81 8.82 2.22 8.51
CA ALA A 81 7.40 2.44 8.72
C ALA A 81 6.58 1.21 8.31
N GLU A 82 6.84 0.64 7.14
CA GLU A 82 6.19 -0.59 6.69
C GLU A 82 6.47 -1.77 7.62
N PHE A 83 7.69 -1.91 8.11
CA PHE A 83 8.08 -2.93 9.09
C PHE A 83 7.30 -2.76 10.39
N ALA A 84 7.28 -1.54 10.96
CA ALA A 84 6.54 -1.24 12.18
C ALA A 84 5.02 -1.45 12.02
N LEU A 85 4.46 -1.11 10.86
CA LEU A 85 3.05 -1.33 10.53
C LEU A 85 2.73 -2.81 10.34
N SER A 86 3.64 -3.58 9.77
CA SER A 86 3.45 -5.01 9.52
C SER A 86 3.67 -5.90 10.75
N GLN A 87 4.24 -5.35 11.85
CA GLN A 87 4.24 -5.99 13.18
C GLN A 87 2.88 -5.97 13.88
N LYS A 88 1.97 -5.07 13.49
CA LYS A 88 0.64 -4.97 14.10
C LYS A 88 -0.41 -5.50 13.13
N GLN A 89 -1.06 -6.61 13.47
CA GLN A 89 -2.22 -7.05 12.70
C GLN A 89 -3.29 -5.93 12.69
N PRO A 90 -3.93 -5.67 11.54
CA PRO A 90 -5.02 -4.70 11.50
C PRO A 90 -6.12 -5.16 12.46
N LYS A 91 -6.58 -4.25 13.32
CA LYS A 91 -7.72 -4.55 14.19
C LYS A 91 -8.96 -4.68 13.32
N VAL A 92 -9.54 -5.88 13.28
CA VAL A 92 -10.84 -6.14 12.67
C VAL A 92 -11.91 -5.77 13.69
N LEU A 93 -12.70 -4.73 13.40
CA LEU A 93 -13.67 -4.16 14.34
C LEU A 93 -14.83 -5.11 14.65
N VAL A 94 -15.25 -5.91 13.68
CA VAL A 94 -16.38 -6.85 13.80
C VAL A 94 -16.07 -8.12 13.00
N PRO A 95 -16.38 -9.33 13.52
CA PRO A 95 -15.95 -10.60 12.91
C PRO A 95 -16.81 -11.02 11.69
N TYR A 96 -17.15 -10.09 10.80
CA TYR A 96 -17.74 -10.43 9.51
C TYR A 96 -16.68 -11.10 8.62
N LYS A 97 -17.02 -12.21 7.95
CA LYS A 97 -16.10 -13.02 7.14
C LYS A 97 -15.22 -12.18 6.19
N VAL A 98 -15.83 -11.29 5.44
CA VAL A 98 -15.13 -10.38 4.52
C VAL A 98 -14.14 -9.43 5.22
N LEU A 99 -14.45 -8.95 6.43
CA LEU A 99 -13.54 -8.10 7.20
C LEU A 99 -12.39 -8.91 7.81
N VAL A 100 -12.67 -10.14 8.26
CA VAL A 100 -11.65 -11.08 8.74
C VAL A 100 -10.67 -11.43 7.62
N GLN A 101 -11.18 -11.73 6.42
CA GLN A 101 -10.35 -11.97 5.24
C GLN A 101 -9.51 -10.74 4.88
N ALA A 102 -10.11 -9.54 4.85
CA ALA A 102 -9.41 -8.29 4.59
C ALA A 102 -8.28 -8.04 5.61
N GLY A 103 -8.50 -8.31 6.89
CA GLY A 103 -7.48 -8.19 7.94
C GLY A 103 -6.31 -9.16 7.80
N LYS A 104 -6.51 -10.32 7.17
CA LYS A 104 -5.45 -11.30 6.88
C LYS A 104 -4.62 -10.89 5.66
N ILE A 105 -5.28 -10.41 4.61
CA ILE A 105 -4.69 -10.22 3.28
C ILE A 105 -4.09 -8.83 3.10
N TYR A 106 -4.81 -7.78 3.50
CA TYR A 106 -4.40 -6.41 3.23
C TYR A 106 -3.36 -5.88 4.21
N THR A 107 -2.58 -4.89 3.75
CA THR A 107 -1.77 -4.06 4.64
C THR A 107 -2.68 -3.31 5.63
N ARG A 108 -2.13 -2.83 6.75
CA ARG A 108 -2.89 -2.16 7.80
C ARG A 108 -3.74 -1.00 7.27
N ASP A 109 -3.14 -0.09 6.53
CA ASP A 109 -3.82 1.12 6.04
C ASP A 109 -4.94 0.77 5.06
N ILE A 110 -4.73 -0.23 4.20
CA ILE A 110 -5.75 -0.68 3.25
C ILE A 110 -6.88 -1.40 3.98
N CYS A 111 -6.57 -2.21 5.00
CA CYS A 111 -7.58 -2.85 5.82
C CYS A 111 -8.44 -1.81 6.57
N GLU A 112 -7.82 -0.78 7.14
CA GLU A 112 -8.53 0.34 7.80
C GLU A 112 -9.44 1.08 6.79
N ALA A 113 -8.92 1.39 5.60
CA ALA A 113 -9.69 2.04 4.54
C ALA A 113 -10.88 1.19 4.06
N PHE A 114 -10.66 -0.12 3.90
CA PHE A 114 -11.70 -1.08 3.52
C PHE A 114 -12.78 -1.18 4.59
N GLN A 115 -12.40 -1.27 5.87
CA GLN A 115 -13.34 -1.27 7.00
C GLN A 115 -14.20 0.00 7.01
N VAL A 116 -13.61 1.17 6.77
CA VAL A 116 -14.36 2.43 6.68
C VAL A 116 -15.42 2.39 5.57
N GLU A 117 -15.08 1.95 4.36
CA GLU A 117 -16.07 1.84 3.27
C GLU A 117 -17.10 0.74 3.54
N TYR A 118 -16.72 -0.35 4.23
CA TYR A 118 -17.63 -1.39 4.67
C TYR A 118 -18.70 -0.85 5.63
N PHE A 119 -18.31 -0.16 6.71
CA PHE A 119 -19.28 0.37 7.68
C PHE A 119 -20.15 1.47 7.07
N LYS A 120 -19.59 2.30 6.16
CA LYS A 120 -20.38 3.27 5.38
C LYS A 120 -21.42 2.61 4.46
N SER A 121 -21.23 1.35 4.08
CA SER A 121 -22.21 0.63 3.24
C SER A 121 -23.45 0.21 4.02
N VAL A 122 -23.37 0.07 5.34
CA VAL A 122 -24.44 -0.52 6.17
C VAL A 122 -25.70 0.33 6.15
N VAL A 123 -25.56 1.65 6.13
CA VAL A 123 -26.67 2.64 6.17
C VAL A 123 -27.17 3.06 4.78
N LEU A 124 -26.75 2.37 3.73
CA LEU A 124 -27.24 2.65 2.38
C LEU A 124 -28.50 1.82 2.11
N GLN A 125 -29.29 2.24 1.13
CA GLN A 125 -30.39 1.48 0.54
C GLN A 125 -29.93 0.93 -0.81
N VAL A 126 -30.41 -0.26 -1.19
CA VAL A 126 -30.19 -0.83 -2.52
C VAL A 126 -31.51 -1.25 -3.13
N ARG A 127 -31.71 -0.94 -4.41
CA ARG A 127 -32.87 -1.36 -5.19
C ARG A 127 -32.43 -1.75 -6.59
N CYS A 128 -33.06 -2.77 -7.15
CA CYS A 128 -32.91 -3.08 -8.58
C CYS A 128 -33.62 -1.98 -9.39
N ASP A 129 -32.97 -1.49 -10.44
CA ASP A 129 -33.49 -0.44 -11.31
C ASP A 129 -33.74 -0.98 -12.72
N VAL A 130 -32.69 -1.54 -13.35
CA VAL A 130 -32.76 -2.12 -14.69
C VAL A 130 -32.09 -3.47 -14.68
N GLU A 131 -32.74 -4.44 -15.33
CA GLU A 131 -32.17 -5.75 -15.58
C GLU A 131 -32.30 -6.07 -17.07
N ASP A 132 -31.18 -6.38 -17.71
CA ASP A 132 -31.11 -6.90 -19.08
C ASP A 132 -30.50 -8.32 -19.06
N ASP A 133 -30.34 -8.94 -20.23
CA ASP A 133 -29.87 -10.33 -20.33
C ASP A 133 -28.43 -10.52 -19.79
N GLU A 134 -27.59 -9.48 -19.85
CA GLU A 134 -26.18 -9.55 -19.51
C GLU A 134 -25.86 -8.95 -18.13
N ASN A 135 -26.68 -8.01 -17.68
CA ASN A 135 -26.34 -7.09 -16.60
C ASN A 135 -27.54 -6.76 -15.70
N ILE A 136 -27.23 -6.39 -14.46
CA ILE A 136 -28.19 -5.82 -13.53
C ILE A 136 -27.64 -4.48 -13.01
N ILE A 137 -28.44 -3.43 -13.07
CA ILE A 137 -28.13 -2.11 -12.55
C ILE A 137 -28.89 -1.91 -11.24
N TYR A 138 -28.13 -1.67 -10.17
CA TYR A 138 -28.65 -1.32 -8.86
C TYR A 138 -28.51 0.17 -8.61
N MET A 139 -29.58 0.78 -8.11
CA MET A 139 -29.54 2.09 -7.48
C MET A 139 -29.17 1.93 -6.00
N VAL A 140 -28.12 2.63 -5.59
CA VAL A 140 -27.69 2.72 -4.19
C VAL A 140 -27.77 4.17 -3.73
N CYS A 141 -28.47 4.42 -2.63
CA CYS A 141 -28.65 5.77 -2.08
C CYS A 141 -28.56 5.75 -0.55
N ASN A 142 -28.55 6.94 0.07
CA ASN A 142 -28.70 7.07 1.51
C ASN A 142 -30.13 6.73 1.94
N ASP A 143 -30.36 6.54 3.25
CA ASP A 143 -31.69 6.25 3.82
C ASP A 143 -32.76 7.31 3.47
N ASP A 144 -32.35 8.56 3.25
CA ASP A 144 -33.23 9.66 2.83
C ASP A 144 -33.51 9.71 1.32
N GLY A 145 -33.01 8.72 0.56
CA GLY A 145 -33.15 8.63 -0.89
C GLY A 145 -32.20 9.54 -1.68
N ARG A 146 -31.38 10.36 -1.03
CA ARG A 146 -30.42 11.26 -1.71
C ARG A 146 -29.13 10.53 -2.08
N GLY A 147 -28.37 11.16 -2.98
CA GLY A 147 -27.03 10.69 -3.34
C GLY A 147 -27.02 9.38 -4.13
N VAL A 148 -27.96 9.23 -5.07
CA VAL A 148 -28.09 8.04 -5.92
C VAL A 148 -26.80 7.76 -6.68
N VAL A 149 -26.31 6.52 -6.58
CA VAL A 149 -25.15 5.98 -7.27
C VAL A 149 -25.54 4.65 -7.91
N HIS A 150 -25.15 4.47 -9.17
CA HIS A 150 -25.42 3.23 -9.90
C HIS A 150 -24.27 2.25 -9.73
N VAL A 151 -24.61 1.00 -9.46
CA VAL A 151 -23.71 -0.15 -9.42
C VAL A 151 -24.20 -1.17 -10.45
N LYS A 152 -23.35 -1.46 -11.44
CA LYS A 152 -23.61 -2.47 -12.47
C LYS A 152 -23.01 -3.80 -12.04
N ARG A 153 -23.81 -4.86 -12.04
CA ARG A 153 -23.38 -6.27 -11.93
C ARG A 153 -23.37 -6.90 -13.31
N TYR A 154 -22.26 -7.52 -13.68
CA TYR A 154 -22.15 -8.38 -14.85
C TYR A 154 -22.55 -9.80 -14.45
N LYS A 155 -23.59 -10.36 -15.07
CA LYS A 155 -24.14 -11.69 -14.71
C LYS A 155 -23.16 -12.82 -14.98
N SER A 156 -22.24 -12.65 -15.92
CA SER A 156 -21.27 -13.67 -16.35
C SER A 156 -20.23 -14.02 -15.28
N ASN A 157 -19.86 -13.08 -14.41
CA ASN A 157 -18.77 -13.24 -13.45
C ASN A 157 -18.98 -12.53 -12.12
N ASP A 158 -20.19 -12.01 -11.88
CA ASP A 158 -20.54 -11.21 -10.70
C ASP A 158 -19.59 -10.01 -10.44
N HIS A 159 -18.99 -9.49 -11.51
CA HIS A 159 -18.21 -8.27 -11.43
C HIS A 159 -19.14 -7.08 -11.18
N LEU A 160 -18.73 -6.21 -10.26
CA LEU A 160 -19.43 -5.02 -9.80
C LEU A 160 -18.63 -3.80 -10.23
N SER A 161 -19.17 -3.03 -11.16
CA SER A 161 -18.64 -1.72 -11.52
C SER A 161 -19.51 -0.62 -10.93
N CYS A 162 -18.90 0.29 -10.18
CA CYS A 162 -19.61 1.39 -9.55
C CYS A 162 -19.31 2.71 -10.25
N SER A 163 -20.34 3.49 -10.54
CA SER A 163 -20.22 4.83 -11.14
C SER A 163 -19.38 5.81 -10.31
N CYS A 164 -19.15 5.54 -9.02
CA CYS A 164 -18.24 6.34 -8.19
C CYS A 164 -16.75 6.12 -8.49
N ARG A 165 -16.42 5.03 -9.20
CA ARG A 165 -15.09 4.64 -9.67
C ARG A 165 -13.98 4.51 -8.61
N LEU A 166 -14.34 4.29 -7.34
CA LEU A 166 -13.34 4.21 -6.27
C LEU A 166 -12.39 3.03 -6.47
N PHE A 167 -12.90 1.88 -6.92
CA PHE A 167 -12.07 0.69 -7.11
C PHE A 167 -11.05 0.91 -8.23
N GLU A 168 -11.46 1.52 -9.33
CA GLU A 168 -10.59 1.86 -10.46
C GLU A 168 -9.54 2.91 -10.06
N MET A 169 -9.87 3.80 -9.12
CA MET A 169 -8.96 4.85 -8.66
C MET A 169 -8.00 4.43 -7.55
N SER A 170 -8.49 3.69 -6.54
CA SER A 170 -7.73 3.36 -5.33
C SER A 170 -7.56 1.86 -5.13
N GLY A 171 -8.23 1.01 -5.91
CA GLY A 171 -8.20 -0.44 -5.74
C GLY A 171 -8.96 -0.94 -4.52
N ILE A 172 -9.83 -0.12 -3.93
CA ILE A 172 -10.65 -0.48 -2.77
C ILE A 172 -12.12 -0.45 -3.20
N LEU A 173 -12.84 -1.53 -2.91
CA LEU A 173 -14.26 -1.62 -3.24
C LEU A 173 -15.04 -0.56 -2.45
N CYS A 174 -15.81 0.28 -3.15
CA CYS A 174 -16.55 1.36 -2.50
C CYS A 174 -17.74 0.87 -1.67
N ARG A 175 -18.21 1.70 -0.74
CA ARG A 175 -19.44 1.47 0.04
C ARG A 175 -20.66 1.05 -0.81
N HIS A 176 -20.81 1.58 -2.02
CA HIS A 176 -21.98 1.28 -2.85
C HIS A 176 -21.90 -0.13 -3.43
N ALA A 177 -20.74 -0.53 -3.95
CA ALA A 177 -20.51 -1.88 -4.43
C ALA A 177 -20.53 -2.88 -3.27
N LEU A 178 -20.01 -2.51 -2.09
CA LEU A 178 -20.10 -3.31 -0.87
C LEU A 178 -21.54 -3.52 -0.40
N LYS A 179 -22.43 -2.52 -0.55
CA LYS A 179 -23.86 -2.68 -0.26
C LYS A 179 -24.49 -3.75 -1.16
N VAL A 180 -24.27 -3.69 -2.47
CA VAL A 180 -24.76 -4.71 -3.43
C VAL A 180 -24.15 -6.08 -3.13
N PHE A 181 -22.84 -6.14 -2.89
CA PHE A 181 -22.13 -7.38 -2.56
C PHE A 181 -22.69 -8.06 -1.32
N ARG A 182 -22.99 -7.31 -0.25
CA ARG A 182 -23.51 -7.87 1.00
C ARG A 182 -24.96 -8.34 0.88
N GLU A 183 -25.83 -7.53 0.27
CA GLU A 183 -27.28 -7.76 0.33
C GLU A 183 -27.83 -8.53 -0.85
N VAL A 184 -27.19 -8.41 -2.02
CA VAL A 184 -27.68 -9.07 -3.23
C VAL A 184 -26.86 -10.32 -3.54
N LEU A 185 -25.53 -10.25 -3.38
CA LEU A 185 -24.66 -11.41 -3.63
C LEU A 185 -24.47 -12.30 -2.40
N LEU A 186 -25.08 -11.95 -1.25
CA LEU A 186 -24.92 -12.65 0.03
C LEU A 186 -23.43 -12.91 0.37
N GLY A 187 -22.57 -11.95 0.04
CA GLY A 187 -21.13 -12.14 -0.01
C GLY A 187 -20.51 -12.56 1.34
N GLY A 188 -19.90 -13.74 1.36
CA GLY A 188 -19.11 -14.23 2.50
C GLY A 188 -17.69 -13.68 2.50
N GLU A 189 -16.92 -14.03 1.49
CA GLU A 189 -15.54 -13.59 1.28
C GLU A 189 -15.44 -12.76 0.00
N LEU A 190 -14.60 -11.73 0.03
CA LEU A 190 -14.29 -10.88 -1.11
C LEU A 190 -13.65 -11.72 -2.22
N PRO A 191 -14.22 -11.69 -3.44
CA PRO A 191 -13.63 -12.37 -4.59
C PRO A 191 -12.25 -11.83 -4.98
N ASP A 192 -11.38 -12.70 -5.49
CA ASP A 192 -9.99 -12.38 -5.86
C ASP A 192 -9.87 -11.24 -6.85
N GLN A 193 -10.85 -11.05 -7.73
CA GLN A 193 -10.87 -9.93 -8.69
C GLN A 193 -10.86 -8.53 -8.03
N TYR A 194 -11.21 -8.44 -6.74
CA TYR A 194 -11.13 -7.19 -5.97
C TYR A 194 -9.92 -7.14 -5.03
N ILE A 195 -9.05 -8.15 -5.05
CA ILE A 195 -7.83 -8.24 -4.25
C ILE A 195 -6.64 -7.93 -5.14
N LEU A 196 -6.14 -6.69 -5.06
CA LEU A 196 -4.99 -6.27 -5.85
C LEU A 196 -3.69 -6.59 -5.12
N LYS A 197 -2.75 -7.28 -5.77
CA LYS A 197 -1.44 -7.68 -5.22
C LYS A 197 -0.68 -6.53 -4.55
N ARG A 198 -0.72 -5.33 -5.12
CA ARG A 198 -0.05 -4.14 -4.55
C ARG A 198 -0.55 -3.72 -3.16
N TRP A 199 -1.75 -4.18 -2.77
CA TRP A 199 -2.40 -3.85 -1.51
C TRP A 199 -2.33 -4.99 -0.49
N THR A 200 -1.75 -6.13 -0.87
CA THR A 200 -1.60 -7.27 0.04
C THR A 200 -0.30 -7.13 0.84
N ARG A 201 -0.25 -7.79 2.00
CA ARG A 201 0.97 -7.84 2.83
C ARG A 201 2.15 -8.52 2.13
N ASP A 202 1.86 -9.33 1.12
CA ASP A 202 2.84 -10.04 0.30
C ASP A 202 3.21 -9.27 -0.98
N ALA A 203 2.83 -7.98 -1.11
CA ALA A 203 3.16 -7.16 -2.29
C ALA A 203 4.66 -7.18 -2.66
N ARG A 204 5.53 -7.23 -1.63
CA ARG A 204 7.00 -7.32 -1.76
C ARG A 204 7.56 -8.71 -1.43
N SER A 205 6.70 -9.68 -1.11
CA SER A 205 7.13 -11.05 -0.85
C SER A 205 7.47 -11.76 -2.16
N THR A 206 8.68 -11.54 -2.65
CA THR A 206 9.34 -12.53 -3.50
C THR A 206 9.76 -13.72 -2.62
N ASP A 207 9.67 -14.94 -3.15
CA ASP A 207 10.15 -16.12 -2.45
C ASP A 207 11.65 -15.97 -2.14
N VAL A 208 12.14 -16.49 -1.01
CA VAL A 208 13.55 -16.31 -0.60
C VAL A 208 14.50 -16.88 -1.68
N HIS A 209 14.05 -17.93 -2.38
CA HIS A 209 14.75 -18.49 -3.54
C HIS A 209 14.74 -17.55 -4.77
N ASP A 210 13.61 -16.92 -5.08
CA ASP A 210 13.51 -15.92 -6.17
C ASP A 210 14.32 -14.65 -5.85
N MET A 211 14.43 -14.29 -4.57
CA MET A 211 15.23 -13.15 -4.11
C MET A 211 16.73 -13.38 -4.31
N LEU A 212 17.24 -14.58 -4.00
CA LEU A 212 18.63 -14.95 -4.23
C LEU A 212 18.98 -15.00 -5.73
N ALA A 213 18.05 -15.48 -6.57
CA ALA A 213 18.23 -15.54 -8.02
C ALA A 213 18.28 -14.15 -8.68
N ARG A 214 17.51 -13.17 -8.18
CA ARG A 214 17.58 -11.77 -8.67
C ARG A 214 18.86 -11.05 -8.23
N ASN A 215 19.46 -11.44 -7.10
CA ASN A 215 20.70 -10.87 -6.58
C ASN A 215 21.94 -11.26 -7.38
N THR A 216 21.90 -12.39 -8.10
CA THR A 216 22.96 -12.78 -9.04
C THR A 216 22.95 -11.95 -10.33
N GLU A 217 21.81 -11.33 -10.67
CA GLU A 217 21.64 -10.56 -11.92
C GLU A 217 21.67 -9.04 -11.69
N ALA A 218 21.30 -8.54 -10.50
CA ALA A 218 21.38 -7.12 -10.15
C ALA A 218 22.75 -6.76 -9.54
N ASN A 219 23.44 -5.82 -10.18
CA ASN A 219 24.75 -5.28 -9.86
C ASN A 219 25.04 -5.08 -8.34
N GLY A 220 25.54 -6.12 -7.68
CA GLY A 220 26.60 -6.14 -6.65
C GLY A 220 26.47 -5.36 -5.33
N LYS A 221 25.57 -4.39 -5.15
CA LYS A 221 25.49 -3.59 -3.91
C LYS A 221 24.05 -3.29 -3.51
N LEU A 222 23.45 -4.21 -2.76
CA LEU A 222 22.29 -3.88 -1.92
C LEU A 222 22.74 -2.93 -0.80
N GLU A 223 21.94 -1.93 -0.47
CA GLU A 223 22.17 -1.14 0.73
C GLU A 223 21.90 -1.99 1.98
N GLU A 224 22.48 -1.61 3.12
CA GLU A 224 22.29 -2.30 4.40
C GLU A 224 20.80 -2.41 4.78
N ALA A 225 20.04 -1.36 4.49
CA ALA A 225 18.59 -1.30 4.68
C ALA A 225 17.84 -2.39 3.90
N ASP A 226 18.21 -2.63 2.64
CA ASP A 226 17.56 -3.63 1.80
C ASP A 226 17.83 -5.04 2.33
N ARG A 227 19.09 -5.33 2.72
CA ARG A 227 19.45 -6.62 3.33
C ARG A 227 18.67 -6.87 4.62
N TYR A 228 18.56 -5.85 5.47
CA TYR A 228 17.79 -5.93 6.72
C TYR A 228 16.30 -6.20 6.44
N SER A 229 15.69 -5.46 5.51
CA SER A 229 14.29 -5.66 5.10
C SER A 229 13.99 -7.10 4.73
N MET A 230 14.81 -7.64 3.83
CA MET A 230 14.62 -8.95 3.24
C MET A 230 14.74 -10.04 4.31
N MET A 231 15.77 -9.92 5.15
CA MET A 231 15.98 -10.85 6.26
C MET A 231 14.80 -10.83 7.25
N MET A 232 14.33 -9.64 7.63
CA MET A 232 13.22 -9.50 8.58
C MET A 232 11.90 -10.02 8.03
N THR A 233 11.66 -9.88 6.72
CA THR A 233 10.48 -10.44 6.05
C THR A 233 10.48 -11.97 6.13
N GLY A 234 11.62 -12.60 5.82
CA GLY A 234 11.78 -14.05 5.95
C GLY A 234 11.62 -14.53 7.39
N TRP A 235 12.29 -13.85 8.34
CA TRP A 235 12.22 -14.19 9.76
C TRP A 235 10.80 -14.10 10.31
N ARG A 236 10.03 -13.08 9.93
CA ARG A 236 8.65 -12.93 10.40
C ARG A 236 7.77 -14.11 9.99
N LYS A 237 7.90 -14.58 8.75
CA LYS A 237 7.13 -15.74 8.26
C LYS A 237 7.48 -17.01 9.02
N LEU A 238 8.78 -17.22 9.27
CA LEU A 238 9.26 -18.37 10.03
C LEU A 238 8.78 -18.31 11.49
N ALA A 239 8.87 -17.15 12.13
CA ALA A 239 8.40 -16.93 13.50
C ALA A 239 6.87 -17.13 13.65
N ASP A 240 6.06 -16.59 12.72
CA ASP A 240 4.59 -16.77 12.74
C ASP A 240 4.18 -18.25 12.65
N ARG A 241 4.92 -19.04 11.86
CA ARG A 241 4.66 -20.47 11.71
C ARG A 241 5.15 -21.28 12.92
N ALA A 242 6.33 -20.96 13.44
CA ALA A 242 6.92 -21.66 14.57
C ALA A 242 6.16 -21.42 15.88
N ALA A 243 5.66 -20.20 16.11
CA ALA A 243 4.94 -19.84 17.34
C ALA A 243 3.62 -20.63 17.56
N LYS A 244 3.13 -21.35 16.56
CA LYS A 244 1.90 -22.15 16.64
C LYS A 244 2.12 -23.52 17.29
N TYR A 245 3.37 -23.98 17.38
CA TYR A 245 3.71 -25.32 17.87
C TYR A 245 4.92 -25.22 18.80
N GLU A 246 4.82 -25.78 20.00
CA GLU A 246 5.85 -25.70 21.05
C GLU A 246 7.21 -26.27 20.58
N ASP A 247 7.19 -27.46 19.98
CA ASP A 247 8.40 -28.09 19.44
C ASP A 247 9.05 -27.26 18.32
N ALA A 248 8.24 -26.65 17.46
CA ALA A 248 8.74 -25.80 16.37
C ALA A 248 9.33 -24.49 16.90
N TYR A 249 8.73 -23.90 17.93
CA TYR A 249 9.28 -22.75 18.64
C TYR A 249 10.66 -23.07 19.23
N HIS A 250 10.78 -24.18 19.98
CA HIS A 250 12.06 -24.59 20.57
C HIS A 250 13.13 -24.85 19.51
N CYS A 251 12.78 -25.55 18.43
CA CYS A 251 13.67 -25.80 17.30
C CYS A 251 14.20 -24.50 16.67
N VAL A 252 13.32 -23.51 16.47
CA VAL A 252 13.73 -22.21 15.90
C VAL A 252 14.64 -21.43 16.85
N ILE A 253 14.35 -21.41 18.15
CA ILE A 253 15.18 -20.72 19.15
C ILE A 253 16.58 -21.35 19.24
N GLU A 254 16.67 -22.68 19.29
CA GLU A 254 17.94 -23.39 19.33
C GLU A 254 18.78 -23.13 18.06
N THR A 255 18.11 -23.16 16.90
CA THR A 255 18.75 -22.83 15.62
C THR A 255 19.21 -21.37 15.58
N GLN A 256 18.44 -20.45 16.15
CA GLN A 256 18.78 -19.02 16.22
C GLN A 256 20.05 -18.78 17.05
N ILE A 257 20.23 -19.47 18.17
CA ILE A 257 21.45 -19.38 18.99
C ILE A 257 22.67 -19.82 18.16
N THR A 258 22.55 -20.94 17.44
CA THR A 258 23.62 -21.44 16.57
C THR A 258 23.92 -20.47 15.42
N LEU A 259 22.88 -19.86 14.85
CA LEU A 259 23.02 -18.87 13.79
C LEU A 259 23.70 -17.59 14.28
N GLN A 260 23.40 -17.14 15.51
CA GLN A 260 24.02 -15.97 16.11
C GLN A 260 25.54 -16.15 16.27
N ALA A 261 25.98 -17.32 16.76
CA ALA A 261 27.41 -17.63 16.88
C ALA A 261 28.11 -17.62 15.50
N LYS A 262 27.45 -18.16 14.46
CA LYS A 262 27.97 -18.12 13.08
C LYS A 262 28.05 -16.68 12.55
N LEU A 263 27.06 -15.84 12.85
CA LEU A 263 27.04 -14.44 12.43
C LEU A 263 28.19 -13.65 13.04
N GLU A 264 28.43 -13.79 14.34
CA GLU A 264 29.54 -13.14 15.05
C GLU A 264 30.89 -13.54 14.45
N ALA A 265 31.08 -14.82 14.11
CA ALA A 265 32.28 -15.30 13.44
C ALA A 265 32.49 -14.65 12.05
N VAL A 266 31.42 -14.50 11.25
CA VAL A 266 31.47 -13.84 9.95
C VAL A 266 31.81 -12.36 10.08
N ILE A 267 31.22 -11.67 11.05
CA ILE A 267 31.51 -10.24 11.32
C ILE A 267 32.97 -10.07 11.72
N HIS A 268 33.47 -10.89 12.65
CA HIS A 268 34.88 -10.86 13.05
C HIS A 268 35.83 -11.10 11.88
N ALA A 269 35.56 -12.09 11.04
CA ALA A 269 36.37 -12.36 9.85
C ALA A 269 36.38 -11.16 8.86
N HIS A 270 35.25 -10.48 8.69
CA HIS A 270 35.16 -9.31 7.82
C HIS A 270 35.93 -8.11 8.37
N LEU A 271 35.84 -7.85 9.68
CA LEU A 271 36.58 -6.78 10.34
C LEU A 271 38.09 -7.02 10.26
N ASN A 272 38.54 -8.25 10.53
CA ASN A 272 39.95 -8.62 10.45
C ASN A 272 40.53 -8.43 9.04
N ARG A 273 39.76 -8.80 8.00
CA ARG A 273 40.17 -8.62 6.60
C ARG A 273 40.35 -7.14 6.24
N LYS A 274 39.41 -6.27 6.67
CA LYS A 274 39.53 -4.82 6.46
C LYS A 274 40.76 -4.23 7.15
N VAL A 275 41.07 -4.68 8.37
CA VAL A 275 42.27 -4.24 9.09
C VAL A 275 43.54 -4.62 8.32
N GLN A 276 43.61 -5.86 7.81
CA GLN A 276 44.75 -6.32 7.02
C GLN A 276 44.91 -5.55 5.68
N GLU A 277 43.81 -5.23 5.01
CA GLU A 277 43.79 -4.39 3.80
C GLU A 277 44.26 -2.95 4.09
N THR A 278 43.90 -2.38 5.25
CA THR A 278 44.37 -1.03 5.63
C THR A 278 45.83 -0.98 6.03
N VAL A 279 46.36 -2.03 6.66
CA VAL A 279 47.78 -2.12 7.06
C VAL A 279 48.68 -2.25 5.81
N THR A 280 48.30 -3.13 4.89
CA THR A 280 49.04 -3.34 3.62
C THR A 280 49.02 -2.13 2.68
N ALA A 281 47.93 -1.35 2.68
CA ALA A 281 47.85 -0.08 1.96
C ALA A 281 48.77 1.02 2.55
N HIS A 282 49.08 0.97 3.85
CA HIS A 282 49.97 1.93 4.51
C HIS A 282 51.46 1.61 4.31
N GLU A 283 51.80 0.32 4.29
CA GLU A 283 53.16 -0.16 4.03
C GLU A 283 53.60 0.07 2.58
N THR A 284 52.68 -0.06 1.61
CA THR A 284 52.96 0.18 0.19
C THR A 284 53.04 1.67 -0.20
N ALA A 285 52.54 2.58 0.65
CA ALA A 285 52.63 4.03 0.44
C ALA A 285 53.89 4.67 1.07
N SER A 286 54.65 3.91 1.86
CA SER A 286 55.84 4.38 2.60
C SER A 286 57.18 3.90 1.98
N THR A 287 57.13 3.24 0.83
CA THR A 287 58.27 2.84 -0.01
C THR A 287 58.22 3.56 -1.35
#